data_AF-A0A1X1PFT9-F1
#
_entry.id   AF-A0A1X1PFT9-F1
#
_cell.length_a   1.000
_cell.length_b   1.000
_cell.length_c   1.000
_cell.angle_alpha   90.00
_cell.angle_beta   90.00
_cell.angle_gamma   90.00
#
_symmetry.space_group_name_H-M   'P 1'
#
loop_
_entity.id
_entity.type
_entity.pdbx_description
1 polymer ?
#
loop_
_entity_poly.entity_id
_entity_poly.type
_entity_poly.pdbx_seq_one_letter_code
_entity_poly.pdbx_strand_id
1 'polypeptide(L)'
;MTHPTAAQADDAMPDRDPPVGAHLVTRRHGYVHHGIYIGDGNVIHYAGLAHSLSSGPVEIVSVDGFCAGFELAIVRHARPLYGGTEAARRAASRLGECRYRLLTNNCEHFCLWCLFGVARSDQVASCLRNPVHGIAVVVMLLACVLAARLHTASVEPTPGARTCPVQCGA
;
A
#
# COMPACT_ATOMS: atom_id res chain seq x y z
N MET A 1 -29.43 22.66 17.46
CA MET A 1 -29.20 21.99 16.16
C MET A 1 -27.71 22.07 15.87
N THR A 2 -27.00 21.00 16.19
CA THR A 2 -25.53 20.91 16.16
C THR A 2 -25.08 20.24 14.87
N HIS A 3 -24.36 20.99 14.05
CA HIS A 3 -23.66 20.58 12.83
C HIS A 3 -22.14 20.78 13.05
N PRO A 4 -21.27 20.08 12.32
CA PRO A 4 -20.56 18.91 12.80
C PRO A 4 -19.12 19.22 13.23
N THR A 5 -18.68 18.46 14.24
CA THR A 5 -17.33 18.41 14.80
C THR A 5 -16.26 18.27 13.72
N ALA A 6 -15.46 19.33 13.55
CA ALA A 6 -14.16 19.26 12.93
C ALA A 6 -13.33 18.21 13.68
N ALA A 7 -12.81 17.21 12.95
CA ALA A 7 -11.87 16.23 13.50
C ALA A 7 -10.64 16.98 14.04
N GLN A 8 -10.61 17.17 15.36
CA GLN A 8 -9.47 17.77 16.04
C GLN A 8 -8.32 16.76 15.99
N ALA A 9 -7.25 17.20 15.32
CA ALA A 9 -5.93 16.62 15.41
C ALA A 9 -5.36 16.96 16.80
N ASP A 10 -5.75 16.20 17.81
CA ASP A 10 -5.12 16.26 19.14
C ASP A 10 -4.72 14.84 19.53
N ASP A 11 -3.44 14.55 19.31
CA ASP A 11 -2.54 13.80 20.20
C ASP A 11 -1.24 13.49 19.43
N ALA A 12 -0.39 14.51 19.34
CA ALA A 12 1.03 14.32 19.05
C ALA A 12 1.72 13.76 20.29
N MET A 13 2.09 12.49 20.25
CA MET A 13 3.15 11.90 21.09
C MET A 13 4.30 11.51 20.16
N PRO A 14 5.32 12.37 19.97
CA PRO A 14 6.37 12.14 18.98
C PRO A 14 7.50 11.20 19.45
N ASP A 15 7.39 10.58 20.63
CA ASP A 15 8.50 9.85 21.26
C ASP A 15 8.19 8.40 21.61
N ARG A 16 7.06 7.85 21.11
CA ARG A 16 6.73 6.44 21.30
C ARG A 16 6.35 5.83 19.97
N ASP A 17 7.01 4.73 19.66
CA ASP A 17 6.68 3.88 18.53
C ASP A 17 5.16 3.60 18.47
N PRO A 18 4.57 3.55 17.25
CA PRO A 18 3.19 3.08 17.09
C PRO A 18 3.00 1.70 17.73
N PRO A 19 1.78 1.34 18.16
CA PRO A 19 1.54 -0.01 18.66
C PRO A 19 1.75 -1.05 17.54
N VAL A 20 2.34 -2.20 17.87
CA VAL A 20 2.47 -3.33 16.93
C VAL A 20 1.11 -3.69 16.34
N GLY A 21 1.07 -3.85 15.02
CA GLY A 21 -0.14 -4.07 14.24
C GLY A 21 -0.92 -2.80 13.88
N ALA A 22 -0.42 -1.61 14.22
CA ALA A 22 -1.04 -0.35 13.82
C ALA A 22 -1.14 -0.24 12.29
N HIS A 23 -2.31 0.16 11.81
CA HIS A 23 -2.51 0.55 10.42
C HIS A 23 -1.94 1.95 10.24
N LEU A 24 -0.80 2.03 9.58
CA LEU A 24 -0.12 3.27 9.24
C LEU A 24 -0.53 3.74 7.86
N VAL A 25 -0.71 5.05 7.72
CA VAL A 25 -0.90 5.70 6.44
C VAL A 25 0.02 6.88 6.27
N THR A 26 0.46 7.09 5.03
CA THR A 26 1.11 8.32 4.62
C THR A 26 0.43 8.88 3.38
N ARG A 27 0.12 10.18 3.38
CA ARG A 27 -0.55 10.85 2.28
C ARG A 27 0.49 11.34 1.28
N ARG A 28 0.57 10.68 0.13
CA ARG A 28 1.45 11.04 -0.98
C ARG A 28 0.68 11.87 -2.01
N HIS A 29 1.37 12.48 -2.96
CA HIS A 29 0.72 13.23 -4.04
C HIS A 29 -0.19 12.32 -4.87
N GLY A 30 -1.51 12.46 -4.71
CA GLY A 30 -2.52 11.74 -5.48
C GLY A 30 -2.97 10.38 -4.93
N TYR A 31 -2.39 9.86 -3.83
CA TYR A 31 -2.84 8.63 -3.19
C TYR A 31 -2.43 8.53 -1.71
N VAL A 32 -3.07 7.62 -0.98
CA VAL A 32 -2.69 7.26 0.39
C VAL A 32 -1.97 5.92 0.35
N HIS A 33 -0.78 5.85 0.96
CA HIS A 33 -0.02 4.62 1.08
C HIS A 33 -0.23 3.99 2.45
N HIS A 34 -0.40 2.68 2.49
CA HIS A 34 -0.84 1.94 3.68
C HIS A 34 0.19 0.89 4.09
N GLY A 35 0.37 0.69 5.39
CA GLY A 35 1.27 -0.32 5.95
C GLY A 35 0.85 -0.77 7.35
N ILE A 36 1.42 -1.88 7.82
CA ILE A 36 1.26 -2.42 9.17
C ILE A 36 2.56 -2.25 9.92
N TYR A 37 2.54 -1.50 11.02
CA TYR A 37 3.68 -1.41 11.93
C TYR A 37 3.94 -2.76 12.59
N ILE A 38 5.19 -3.22 12.61
CA ILE A 38 5.55 -4.54 13.17
C ILE A 38 6.46 -4.47 14.41
N GLY A 39 6.83 -3.27 14.85
CA GLY A 39 7.78 -3.07 15.94
C GLY A 39 9.16 -2.63 15.45
N ASP A 40 9.98 -2.15 16.38
CA ASP A 40 11.39 -1.80 16.15
C ASP A 40 11.62 -0.82 14.99
N GLY A 41 10.71 0.15 14.82
CA GLY A 41 10.77 1.13 13.75
C GLY A 41 10.52 0.54 12.35
N ASN A 42 9.92 -0.65 12.24
CA ASN A 42 9.67 -1.33 10.97
C ASN A 42 8.19 -1.40 10.59
N VAL A 43 7.94 -1.35 9.28
CA VAL A 43 6.62 -1.41 8.66
C VAL A 43 6.63 -2.48 7.57
N ILE A 44 5.63 -3.34 7.57
CA ILE A 44 5.33 -4.18 6.41
C ILE A 44 4.29 -3.48 5.57
N HIS A 45 4.58 -3.31 4.28
CA HIS A 45 3.63 -2.77 3.33
C HIS A 45 3.67 -3.54 2.03
N TYR A 46 2.58 -3.45 1.27
CA TYR A 46 2.60 -3.85 -0.12
C TYR A 46 3.19 -2.70 -0.94
N ALA A 47 4.42 -2.86 -1.45
CA ALA A 47 5.12 -1.80 -2.17
C ALA A 47 4.35 -1.34 -3.40
N GLY A 48 3.85 -2.23 -4.27
CA GLY A 48 3.02 -1.80 -5.40
C GLY A 48 3.70 -0.70 -6.23
N LEU A 49 3.02 0.45 -6.42
CA LEU A 49 3.57 1.64 -7.09
C LEU A 49 4.50 2.51 -6.22
N ALA A 50 4.83 2.10 -4.99
CA ALA A 50 5.56 2.94 -4.05
C ALA A 50 6.96 3.33 -4.53
N HIS A 51 7.57 2.52 -5.40
CA HIS A 51 8.94 2.72 -5.91
C HIS A 51 9.01 2.93 -7.44
N SER A 52 8.03 2.46 -8.23
CA SER A 52 8.02 2.55 -9.70
C SER A 52 6.63 2.24 -10.29
N LEU A 53 6.45 2.38 -11.61
CA LEU A 53 5.27 1.93 -12.37
C LEU A 53 5.09 0.39 -12.37
N SER A 54 6.09 -0.35 -11.87
CA SER A 54 6.04 -1.81 -11.67
C SER A 54 5.61 -2.16 -10.24
N SER A 55 4.80 -3.22 -10.14
CA SER A 55 4.30 -3.76 -8.87
C SER A 55 5.43 -4.29 -7.99
N GLY A 56 5.75 -3.60 -6.89
CA GLY A 56 6.67 -4.08 -5.86
C GLY A 56 6.04 -5.10 -4.91
N PRO A 57 6.86 -5.96 -4.27
CA PRO A 57 6.42 -7.02 -3.36
C PRO A 57 5.77 -6.49 -2.06
N VAL A 58 5.22 -7.39 -1.25
CA VAL A 58 5.10 -7.12 0.19
C VAL A 58 6.49 -7.19 0.82
N GLU A 59 6.93 -6.11 1.46
CA GLU A 59 8.29 -5.97 1.98
C GLU A 59 8.31 -5.30 3.37
N ILE A 60 9.46 -5.40 4.03
CA ILE A 60 9.75 -4.69 5.28
C ILE A 60 10.57 -3.45 4.93
N VAL A 61 10.17 -2.31 5.47
CA VAL A 61 10.93 -1.05 5.41
C VAL A 61 10.95 -0.39 6.79
N SER A 62 11.93 0.48 7.03
CA SER A 62 11.87 1.40 8.16
C SER A 62 10.66 2.34 8.07
N VAL A 63 10.20 2.87 9.21
CA VAL A 63 9.17 3.92 9.25
C VAL A 63 9.57 5.13 8.38
N ASP A 64 10.82 5.56 8.43
CA ASP A 64 11.32 6.65 7.59
C ASP A 64 11.20 6.34 6.09
N GLY A 65 11.60 5.13 5.70
CA GLY A 65 11.45 4.63 4.32
C GLY A 65 10.00 4.51 3.88
N PHE A 66 9.10 4.10 4.79
CA PHE A 66 7.65 4.06 4.53
C PHE A 66 7.09 5.47 4.28
N CYS A 67 7.48 6.44 5.13
CA CYS A 67 7.05 7.83 5.06
C CYS A 67 7.59 8.53 3.81
N ALA A 68 8.84 8.26 3.41
CA ALA A 68 9.48 8.87 2.25
C ALA A 68 9.36 10.42 2.23
N GLY A 69 9.49 11.05 3.39
CA GLY A 69 9.38 12.51 3.57
C GLY A 69 7.95 13.05 3.74
N PHE A 70 6.93 12.19 3.74
CA PHE A 70 5.53 12.57 3.99
C PHE A 70 5.09 12.27 5.43
N GLU A 71 4.04 12.94 5.89
CA GLU A 71 3.51 12.75 7.24
C GLU A 71 2.98 11.32 7.48
N LEU A 72 3.17 10.84 8.70
CA LEU A 72 2.67 9.56 9.19
C LEU A 72 1.38 9.78 9.99
N ALA A 73 0.37 8.93 9.77
CA ALA A 73 -0.82 8.88 10.61
C ALA A 73 -1.25 7.43 10.90
N ILE A 74 -1.93 7.23 12.02
CA ILE A 74 -2.51 5.93 12.40
C ILE A 74 -4.00 5.92 12.07
N VAL A 75 -4.45 4.93 11.30
CA VAL A 75 -5.87 4.69 11.05
C VAL A 75 -6.45 3.86 12.19
N ARG A 76 -7.37 4.46 12.94
CA ARG A 76 -8.08 3.77 14.04
C ARG A 76 -9.25 2.97 13.49
N HIS A 77 -9.30 1.69 13.84
CA HIS A 77 -10.40 0.79 13.52
C HIS A 77 -11.14 0.44 14.81
N ALA A 78 -12.47 0.58 14.84
CA ALA A 78 -13.24 0.42 16.08
C ALA A 78 -13.23 -1.02 16.63
N ARG A 79 -13.19 -2.04 15.74
CA ARG A 79 -13.26 -3.47 16.10
C ARG A 79 -12.49 -4.35 15.09
N PRO A 80 -11.16 -4.27 15.03
CA PRO A 80 -10.38 -5.21 14.21
C PRO A 80 -10.65 -6.65 14.68
N LEU A 81 -10.75 -7.58 13.73
CA LEU A 81 -10.96 -9.00 14.04
C LEU A 81 -9.70 -9.64 14.62
N TYR A 82 -8.54 -9.16 14.17
CA TYR A 82 -7.23 -9.63 14.61
C TYR A 82 -6.53 -8.52 15.41
N GLY A 83 -6.08 -8.85 16.61
CA GLY A 83 -5.31 -7.95 17.46
C GLY A 83 -3.91 -7.64 16.89
N GLY A 84 -3.22 -6.68 17.48
CA GLY A 84 -1.98 -6.10 16.93
C GLY A 84 -0.91 -7.13 16.53
N THR A 85 -0.56 -8.05 17.43
CA THR A 85 0.42 -9.11 17.16
C THR A 85 -0.03 -10.06 16.04
N GLU A 86 -1.31 -10.41 15.99
CA GLU A 86 -1.83 -11.29 14.93
C GLU A 86 -1.90 -10.57 13.59
N ALA A 87 -2.27 -9.28 13.57
CA ALA A 87 -2.21 -8.46 12.36
C ALA A 87 -0.78 -8.36 11.81
N ALA A 88 0.23 -8.17 12.69
CA ALA A 88 1.64 -8.18 12.31
C ALA A 88 2.10 -9.56 11.79
N ARG A 89 1.69 -10.66 12.45
CA ARG A 89 1.97 -12.03 11.98
C ARG A 89 1.38 -12.31 10.60
N ARG A 90 0.14 -11.86 10.37
CA ARG A 90 -0.54 -11.96 9.08
C ARG A 90 0.21 -11.14 8.02
N ALA A 91 0.60 -9.91 8.33
CA ALA A 91 1.42 -9.10 7.44
C ALA A 91 2.72 -9.82 7.04
N ALA A 92 3.44 -10.38 8.02
CA ALA A 92 4.66 -11.15 7.79
C ALA A 92 4.43 -12.40 6.92
N SER A 93 3.28 -13.08 7.07
CA SER A 93 2.96 -14.28 6.29
C SER A 93 2.84 -14.06 4.77
N ARG A 94 2.74 -12.81 4.32
CA ARG A 94 2.65 -12.44 2.90
C ARG A 94 3.93 -11.77 2.37
N LEU A 95 5.01 -11.71 3.16
CA LEU A 95 6.29 -11.17 2.68
C LEU A 95 6.73 -11.84 1.37
N GLY A 96 7.21 -11.02 0.44
CA GLY A 96 7.60 -11.44 -0.91
C GLY A 96 6.44 -11.63 -1.89
N GLU A 97 5.18 -11.41 -1.50
CA GLU A 97 4.06 -11.56 -2.45
C GLU A 97 4.11 -10.48 -3.55
N CYS A 98 4.22 -10.89 -4.81
CA CYS A 98 4.30 -9.99 -6.00
C CYS A 98 3.04 -10.04 -6.90
N ARG A 99 1.85 -10.18 -6.32
CA ARG A 99 0.55 -10.21 -7.03
C ARG A 99 -0.23 -8.89 -6.92
N TYR A 100 0.46 -7.75 -6.83
CA TYR A 100 -0.18 -6.45 -6.62
C TYR A 100 -1.17 -6.11 -7.76
N ARG A 101 -2.32 -5.57 -7.40
CA ARG A 101 -3.33 -5.07 -8.34
C ARG A 101 -3.90 -3.76 -7.82
N LEU A 102 -3.80 -2.71 -8.63
CA LEU A 102 -4.17 -1.34 -8.25
C LEU A 102 -5.54 -1.21 -7.60
N LEU A 103 -6.54 -1.97 -8.07
CA LEU A 103 -7.94 -1.85 -7.63
C LEU A 103 -8.39 -2.94 -6.66
N THR A 104 -7.62 -4.01 -6.46
CA THR A 104 -8.11 -5.24 -5.79
C THR A 104 -7.11 -5.93 -4.86
N ASN A 105 -5.80 -5.74 -5.05
CA ASN A 105 -4.74 -6.31 -4.20
C ASN A 105 -3.65 -5.26 -4.02
N ASN A 106 -4.03 -4.12 -3.44
CA ASN A 106 -3.14 -3.01 -3.16
C ASN A 106 -2.77 -2.92 -1.67
N CYS A 107 -2.05 -1.87 -1.27
CA CYS A 107 -1.60 -1.67 0.11
C CYS A 107 -2.75 -1.53 1.12
N GLU A 108 -3.87 -0.91 0.74
CA GLU A 108 -5.06 -0.80 1.59
C GLU A 108 -5.71 -2.17 1.81
N HIS A 109 -5.93 -2.92 0.74
CA HIS A 109 -6.49 -4.27 0.80
C HIS A 109 -5.63 -5.21 1.65
N PHE A 110 -4.31 -5.08 1.53
CA PHE A 110 -3.35 -5.81 2.34
C PHE A 110 -3.56 -5.51 3.84
N CYS A 111 -3.65 -4.24 4.23
CA CYS A 111 -3.86 -3.85 5.63
C CYS A 111 -5.23 -4.32 6.16
N LEU A 112 -6.30 -4.19 5.36
CA LEU A 112 -7.62 -4.68 5.74
C LEU A 112 -7.66 -6.20 5.87
N TRP A 113 -6.97 -6.94 5.01
CA TRP A 113 -6.82 -8.39 5.15
C TRP A 113 -6.04 -8.76 6.42
N CYS A 114 -5.02 -7.99 6.81
CA CYS A 114 -4.29 -8.21 8.06
C CYS A 114 -5.20 -8.01 9.29
N LEU A 115 -6.06 -6.99 9.27
CA LEU A 115 -6.90 -6.62 10.43
C LEU A 115 -8.24 -7.35 10.51
N PHE A 116 -8.83 -7.71 9.38
CA PHE A 116 -10.20 -8.24 9.30
C PHE A 116 -10.31 -9.56 8.54
N GLY A 117 -9.27 -9.98 7.82
CA GLY A 117 -9.28 -11.22 7.03
C GLY A 117 -10.18 -11.19 5.81
N VAL A 118 -10.76 -10.03 5.50
CA VAL A 118 -11.47 -9.77 4.25
C VAL A 118 -10.67 -8.76 3.46
N ALA A 119 -10.35 -9.08 2.21
CA ALA A 119 -9.90 -8.10 1.24
C ALA A 119 -11.14 -7.39 0.69
N ARG A 120 -11.63 -6.36 1.39
CA ARG A 120 -12.76 -5.56 0.93
C ARG A 120 -12.25 -4.36 0.11
N SER A 121 -12.78 -4.17 -1.09
CA SER A 121 -12.42 -3.04 -1.97
C SER A 121 -13.33 -1.84 -1.73
N ASP A 122 -12.94 -0.98 -0.79
CA ASP A 122 -13.61 0.30 -0.58
C ASP A 122 -13.37 1.27 -1.75
N GLN A 123 -12.35 1.06 -2.59
CA GLN A 123 -12.13 1.82 -3.82
C GLN A 123 -13.19 1.55 -4.89
N VAL A 124 -13.59 0.30 -5.12
CA VAL A 124 -14.69 0.01 -6.06
C VAL A 124 -15.99 0.63 -5.57
N ALA A 125 -16.26 0.54 -4.26
CA ALA A 125 -17.42 1.21 -3.66
C ALA A 125 -17.34 2.75 -3.74
N SER A 126 -16.15 3.33 -3.60
CA SER A 126 -15.94 4.79 -3.64
C SER A 126 -15.97 5.36 -5.07
N CYS A 127 -15.45 4.64 -6.07
CA CYS A 127 -15.61 4.99 -7.49
C CYS A 127 -17.07 5.01 -7.93
N LEU A 128 -17.89 4.06 -7.44
CA LEU A 128 -19.33 4.02 -7.75
C LEU A 128 -20.11 5.15 -7.07
N ARG A 129 -19.67 5.62 -5.90
CA ARG A 129 -20.35 6.69 -5.14
C ARG A 129 -19.89 8.10 -5.50
N ASN A 130 -18.68 8.27 -6.05
CA ASN A 130 -18.11 9.57 -6.37
C ASN A 130 -17.55 9.57 -7.82
N PRO A 131 -18.25 10.21 -8.78
CA PRO A 131 -17.84 10.19 -10.18
C PRO A 131 -16.52 10.92 -10.43
N VAL A 132 -16.18 11.94 -9.63
CA VAL A 132 -14.89 12.65 -9.74
C VAL A 132 -13.74 11.73 -9.33
N HIS A 133 -13.92 10.97 -8.25
CA HIS A 133 -12.94 9.96 -7.83
C HIS A 133 -12.82 8.83 -8.88
N GLY A 134 -13.95 8.40 -9.45
CA GLY A 134 -13.97 7.45 -10.55
C GLY A 134 -13.18 7.92 -11.78
N ILE A 135 -13.39 9.17 -12.22
CA ILE A 135 -12.63 9.78 -13.32
C ILE A 135 -11.14 9.85 -12.98
N ALA A 136 -10.77 10.29 -11.77
CA ALA A 136 -9.37 10.37 -11.37
C ALA A 136 -8.66 9.01 -11.42
N VAL A 137 -9.33 7.94 -10.98
CA VAL A 137 -8.81 6.56 -11.07
C VAL A 137 -8.66 6.13 -12.54
N VAL A 138 -9.65 6.39 -13.40
CA VAL A 138 -9.56 6.08 -14.83
C VAL A 138 -8.40 6.83 -15.49
N VAL A 139 -8.25 8.13 -15.22
CA VAL A 139 -7.14 8.95 -15.74
C VAL A 139 -5.79 8.39 -15.28
N MET A 140 -5.66 8.04 -14.00
CA MET A 140 -4.45 7.39 -13.47
C MET A 140 -4.13 6.07 -14.16
N LEU A 141 -5.14 5.22 -14.40
CA LEU A 141 -4.96 3.95 -15.11
C LEU A 141 -4.52 4.18 -16.57
N LEU A 142 -5.15 5.13 -17.28
CA LEU A 142 -4.76 5.50 -18.64
C LEU A 142 -3.34 6.05 -18.70
N ALA A 143 -2.96 6.90 -17.73
CA ALA A 143 -1.60 7.42 -17.62
C ALA A 143 -0.57 6.30 -17.36
N CYS A 144 -0.88 5.34 -16.49
CA CYS A 144 -0.02 4.17 -16.26
C CYS A 144 0.13 3.31 -17.52
N VAL A 145 -0.96 3.08 -18.25
CA VAL A 145 -0.92 2.34 -19.53
C VAL A 145 -0.08 3.09 -20.56
N LEU A 146 -0.29 4.39 -20.73
CA LEU A 146 0.48 5.21 -21.66
C LEU A 146 1.96 5.22 -21.29
N ALA A 147 2.29 5.42 -20.01
CA ALA A 147 3.66 5.39 -19.52
C ALA A 147 4.31 4.02 -19.76
N ALA A 148 3.62 2.91 -19.51
CA ALA A 148 4.12 1.57 -19.80
C ALA A 148 4.37 1.38 -21.31
N ARG A 149 3.47 1.87 -22.18
CA ARG A 149 3.65 1.82 -23.65
C ARG A 149 4.84 2.66 -24.12
N LEU A 150 5.06 3.83 -23.52
CA LEU A 150 6.22 4.68 -23.80
C LEU A 150 7.52 4.01 -23.36
N HIS A 151 7.56 3.38 -22.17
CA HIS A 151 8.74 2.63 -21.71
C HIS A 151 9.04 1.44 -22.63
N THR A 152 8.02 0.69 -23.08
CA THR A 152 8.23 -0.41 -24.04
C THR A 152 8.72 0.08 -25.41
N ALA A 153 8.39 1.32 -25.80
CA ALA A 153 8.86 1.91 -27.06
C ALA A 153 10.31 2.42 -26.97
N SER A 154 10.81 2.73 -25.76
CA SER A 154 12.19 3.19 -25.54
C SER A 154 13.22 2.06 -25.39
N VAL A 155 12.77 0.82 -25.19
CA VAL A 155 13.65 -0.36 -25.17
C VAL A 155 13.73 -0.95 -26.58
N GLU A 156 14.68 -0.47 -27.39
CA GLU A 156 15.09 -1.21 -28.59
C GLU A 156 15.63 -2.59 -28.19
N PRO A 157 15.27 -3.68 -28.89
CA PRO A 157 15.84 -4.99 -28.61
C PRO A 157 17.31 -4.97 -29.01
N THR A 158 18.21 -5.02 -28.02
CA THR A 158 19.63 -5.28 -28.27
C THR A 158 19.76 -6.70 -28.82
N PRO A 159 20.26 -6.92 -30.04
CA PRO A 159 20.44 -8.26 -30.56
C PRO A 159 21.67 -8.87 -29.89
N GLY A 160 21.45 -9.82 -28.97
CA GLY A 160 22.51 -10.71 -28.48
C GLY A 160 22.76 -10.65 -26.98
N ALA A 161 21.79 -11.05 -26.16
CA ALA A 161 22.07 -11.55 -24.81
C ALA A 161 21.52 -12.98 -24.73
N ARG A 162 22.46 -13.93 -24.62
CA ARG A 162 22.21 -15.36 -24.51
C ARG A 162 21.40 -15.64 -23.24
N THR A 163 20.40 -16.49 -23.37
CA THR A 163 19.61 -17.04 -22.28
C THR A 163 20.52 -17.74 -21.26
N CYS A 164 20.35 -17.39 -19.98
CA CYS A 164 20.96 -18.11 -18.86
C CYS A 164 19.91 -19.10 -18.32
N PRO A 165 20.10 -20.42 -18.44
CA PRO A 165 19.15 -21.39 -17.90
C PRO A 165 19.47 -21.60 -16.41
N VAL A 166 18.67 -21.02 -15.52
CA VAL A 166 18.64 -21.49 -14.13
C VAL A 166 17.66 -22.66 -14.08
N GLN A 167 18.23 -23.86 -14.18
CA GLN A 167 17.63 -25.08 -13.67
C GLN A 167 17.60 -25.00 -12.13
N CYS A 168 16.42 -24.92 -11.54
CA CYS A 168 16.21 -25.38 -10.17
C CYS A 168 15.82 -26.87 -10.25
N GLY A 169 16.66 -27.73 -9.68
CA GLY A 169 16.42 -29.15 -9.52
C GLY A 169 16.58 -29.55 -8.05
N ALA A 170 15.67 -30.44 -7.63
CA ALA A 170 15.59 -31.25 -6.41
C ALA A 170 15.40 -30.53 -5.07
#